data_AF-A0A7J7N6B2-F1
#
_entry.id   AF-A0A7J7N6B2-F1
#
_cell.length_a   1.000
_cell.length_b   1.000
_cell.length_c   1.000
_cell.angle_alpha   90.00
_cell.angle_beta   90.00
_cell.angle_gamma   90.00
#
_symmetry.space_group_name_H-M   'P 1'
#
loop_
_entity.id
_entity.type
_entity.pdbx_description
1 polymer ?
#
loop_
_entity_poly.entity_id
_entity_poly.type
_entity_poly.pdbx_seq_one_letter_code
_entity_poly.pdbx_strand_id
1 'polypeptide(L)'
;MSAGIQMLSSWATSNVEEVASTGPGIRFFQLYVYKDRNVVIQLVRRAERAGFKAIALTVDTPRLGRREADIKNRFILPSNLSLKNFDVLDLETMDRTNDSGLTSYVAGQIDRSLSWKVGSDR
;
A
#
# COMPACT_ATOMS: atom_id res chain seq x y z
N MET A 1 8.67 5.90 28.22
CA MET A 1 7.33 6.17 27.64
C MET A 1 6.97 5.00 26.75
N SER A 2 5.90 4.27 27.05
CA SER A 2 5.42 3.18 26.17
C SER A 2 4.75 3.82 24.95
N ALA A 3 5.50 3.98 23.86
CA ALA A 3 4.94 4.42 22.59
C ALA A 3 3.99 3.33 22.05
N GLY A 4 2.75 3.72 21.72
CA GLY A 4 1.75 2.79 21.18
C GLY A 4 2.19 2.15 19.86
N ILE A 5 1.53 1.05 19.48
CA ILE A 5 1.73 0.42 18.18
C ILE A 5 1.11 1.29 17.09
N GLN A 6 1.88 1.59 16.05
CA GLN A 6 1.45 2.39 14.90
C GLN A 6 1.29 1.50 13.67
N MET A 7 0.47 1.92 12.72
CA MET A 7 0.27 1.23 11.44
C MET A 7 0.43 2.22 10.28
N LEU A 8 1.17 1.82 9.25
CA LEU A 8 1.35 2.60 8.02
C LEU A 8 0.55 1.96 6.88
N SER A 9 -0.23 2.77 6.16
CA SER A 9 -0.95 2.35 4.95
C SER A 9 0.02 2.03 3.80
N SER A 10 -0.29 1.00 3.02
CA SER A 10 0.36 0.80 1.72
C SER A 10 0.23 2.03 0.81
N TRP A 11 -0.89 2.76 0.88
CA TRP A 11 -1.17 3.98 0.11
C TRP A 11 -0.76 5.27 0.84
N ALA A 12 0.26 5.22 1.70
CA ALA A 12 0.73 6.40 2.41
C ALA A 12 1.44 7.41 1.49
N THR A 13 1.36 8.68 1.86
CA THR A 13 2.10 9.80 1.27
C THR A 13 3.51 9.98 1.87
N SER A 14 3.92 9.06 2.74
CA SER A 14 5.28 8.88 3.23
C SER A 14 5.63 7.40 3.11
N ASN A 15 6.85 7.11 2.65
CA ASN A 15 7.27 5.72 2.49
C ASN A 15 7.77 5.10 3.80
N VAL A 16 7.95 3.78 3.81
CA VAL A 16 8.39 3.03 5.01
C VAL A 16 9.73 3.52 5.55
N GLU A 17 10.65 3.97 4.69
CA GLU A 17 11.96 4.48 5.09
C GLU A 17 11.88 5.86 5.76
N GLU A 18 11.09 6.77 5.19
CA GLU A 18 10.79 8.09 5.75
C GLU A 18 10.10 7.95 7.12
N VAL A 19 9.14 7.04 7.24
CA VAL A 19 8.44 6.82 8.52
C VAL A 19 9.37 6.18 9.56
N ALA A 20 10.23 5.25 9.16
CA ALA A 20 11.20 4.64 10.07
C ALA A 20 12.24 5.66 10.56
N SER A 21 12.64 6.63 9.74
CA SER A 21 13.65 7.64 10.10
C SER A 21 13.17 8.63 11.18
N THR A 22 11.86 8.71 11.43
CA THR A 22 11.28 9.56 12.51
C THR A 22 11.70 9.13 13.92
N GLY A 23 12.21 7.90 14.07
CA GLY A 23 12.74 7.39 15.33
C GLY A 23 12.32 5.95 15.64
N PRO A 24 12.75 5.42 16.79
CA PRO A 24 12.40 4.08 17.21
C PRO A 24 10.89 3.97 17.52
N GLY A 25 10.29 2.82 17.20
CA GLY A 25 8.87 2.55 17.48
C GLY A 25 8.42 1.21 16.91
N ILE A 26 7.37 0.63 17.49
CA ILE A 26 6.72 -0.57 16.95
C ILE A 26 5.73 -0.14 15.87
N ARG A 27 6.00 -0.56 14.63
CA ARG A 27 5.19 -0.20 13.46
C ARG A 27 4.76 -1.44 12.70
N PHE A 28 3.51 -1.49 12.28
CA PHE A 28 2.97 -2.50 11.37
C PHE A 28 2.76 -1.89 9.99
N PHE A 29 2.92 -2.69 8.95
CA PHE A 29 2.68 -2.26 7.58
C PHE A 29 1.38 -2.88 7.08
N GLN A 30 0.39 -2.04 6.79
CA GLN A 30 -0.84 -2.48 6.15
C GLN A 30 -0.57 -2.78 4.68
N LEU A 31 -1.09 -3.90 4.19
CA LEU A 31 -0.82 -4.39 2.84
C LEU A 31 -2.10 -4.85 2.14
N TYR A 32 -2.33 -4.36 0.92
CA TYR A 32 -3.20 -5.02 -0.06
C TYR A 32 -2.40 -6.03 -0.89
N VAL A 33 -3.03 -7.12 -1.29
CA VAL A 33 -2.44 -7.99 -2.32
C VAL A 33 -2.73 -7.41 -3.70
N TYR A 34 -1.67 -7.02 -4.40
CA TYR A 34 -1.73 -6.51 -5.77
C TYR A 34 -1.56 -7.64 -6.79
N LYS A 35 -2.16 -7.49 -7.97
CA LYS A 35 -2.08 -8.45 -9.09
C LYS A 35 -0.64 -8.80 -9.42
N ASP A 36 0.21 -7.78 -9.56
CA ASP A 36 1.65 -7.99 -9.63
C ASP A 36 2.20 -8.37 -8.26
N ARG A 37 2.59 -9.63 -8.11
CA ARG A 37 3.18 -10.16 -6.87
C ARG A 37 4.59 -9.64 -6.62
N ASN A 38 5.31 -9.18 -7.65
CA ASN A 38 6.62 -8.56 -7.48
C ASN A 38 6.49 -7.27 -6.66
N VAL A 39 5.46 -6.45 -6.92
CA VAL A 39 5.12 -5.26 -6.11
C VAL A 39 4.91 -5.63 -4.65
N VAL A 40 4.10 -6.66 -4.39
CA VAL A 40 3.83 -7.15 -3.02
C VAL A 40 5.14 -7.58 -2.32
N ILE A 41 5.97 -8.36 -3.00
CA ILE A 41 7.27 -8.82 -2.49
C ILE A 41 8.20 -7.64 -2.18
N GLN A 42 8.27 -6.65 -3.08
CA GLN A 42 9.12 -5.47 -2.88
C GLN A 42 8.64 -4.63 -1.70
N LEU A 43 7.33 -4.43 -1.55
CA LEU A 43 6.75 -3.71 -0.41
C LEU A 43 7.03 -4.41 0.92
N VAL A 44 6.82 -5.73 1.00
CA VAL A 44 7.12 -6.52 2.21
C VAL A 44 8.60 -6.41 2.56
N ARG A 45 9.50 -6.64 1.59
CA ARG A 45 10.94 -6.55 1.81
C ARG A 45 11.38 -5.14 2.25
N ARG A 46 10.75 -4.08 1.72
CA ARG A 46 11.02 -2.70 2.15
C ARG A 46 10.56 -2.48 3.60
N ALA A 47 9.37 -2.93 3.96
CA ALA A 47 8.87 -2.83 5.33
C ALA A 47 9.77 -3.59 6.33
N GLU A 48 10.19 -4.81 5.98
CA GLU A 48 11.15 -5.60 6.76
C GLU A 48 12.47 -4.86 6.97
N ARG A 49 13.09 -4.34 5.89
CA ARG A 49 14.33 -3.57 5.98
C ARG A 49 14.18 -2.29 6.80
N ALA A 50 13.02 -1.65 6.75
CA ALA A 50 12.68 -0.47 7.54
C ALA A 50 12.35 -0.80 9.02
N GLY A 51 12.41 -2.08 9.42
CA GLY A 51 12.24 -2.51 10.81
C GLY A 51 10.80 -2.64 11.28
N PHE A 52 9.82 -2.67 10.36
CA PHE A 52 8.42 -2.95 10.68
C PHE A 52 8.27 -4.35 11.27
N LYS A 53 7.34 -4.50 12.22
CA LYS A 53 7.25 -5.68 13.09
C LYS A 53 6.14 -6.66 12.71
N ALA A 54 5.21 -6.25 11.86
CA ALA A 54 4.17 -7.13 11.33
C ALA A 54 3.59 -6.58 10.03
N ILE A 55 2.93 -7.47 9.29
CA ILE A 55 2.07 -7.13 8.17
C ILE A 55 0.61 -7.23 8.61
N ALA A 56 -0.15 -6.16 8.39
CA ALA A 56 -1.60 -6.14 8.54
C ALA A 56 -2.24 -6.30 7.17
N LEU A 57 -2.57 -7.54 6.79
CA LEU A 57 -3.14 -7.84 5.48
C LEU A 57 -4.61 -7.43 5.42
N THR A 58 -4.98 -6.61 4.43
CA THR A 58 -6.37 -6.25 4.18
C THR A 58 -7.04 -7.27 3.27
N VAL A 59 -8.05 -7.96 3.79
CA VAL A 59 -8.76 -9.06 3.12
C VAL A 59 -10.23 -8.76 2.79
N ASP A 60 -10.75 -7.61 3.25
CA ASP A 60 -12.15 -7.19 3.07
C ASP A 60 -12.39 -6.34 1.81
N THR A 61 -11.33 -5.98 1.08
CA THR A 61 -11.37 -5.03 -0.02
C THR A 61 -10.86 -5.68 -1.33
N PRO A 62 -11.54 -6.70 -1.89
CA PRO A 62 -11.22 -7.16 -3.25
C PRO A 62 -11.60 -6.09 -4.29
N ARG A 63 -12.61 -5.26 -3.98
CA ARG A 63 -12.99 -4.07 -4.75
C ARG A 63 -13.12 -2.90 -3.79
N LEU A 64 -12.79 -1.70 -4.26
CA LEU A 64 -13.08 -0.49 -3.50
C LEU A 64 -14.59 -0.35 -3.28
N GLY A 65 -14.98 -0.02 -2.05
CA GLY A 65 -16.36 0.32 -1.72
C GLY A 65 -16.82 1.59 -2.42
N ARG A 66 -18.14 1.71 -2.63
CA ARG A 66 -18.74 2.90 -3.22
C ARG A 66 -18.90 4.00 -2.16
N ARG A 67 -18.03 5.02 -2.20
CA ARG A 67 -18.10 6.18 -1.32
C ARG A 67 -18.76 7.35 -2.04
N GLU A 68 -20.03 7.61 -1.75
CA GLU A 68 -20.84 8.59 -2.51
C GLU A 68 -20.30 10.02 -2.43
N ALA A 69 -19.75 10.40 -1.27
CA ALA A 69 -19.11 11.70 -1.08
C ALA A 69 -17.91 11.89 -2.01
N ASP A 70 -17.03 10.88 -2.12
CA ASP A 70 -15.85 10.93 -2.99
C ASP A 70 -16.25 11.06 -4.47
N ILE A 71 -17.32 10.37 -4.88
CA ILE A 71 -17.88 10.46 -6.24
C ILE A 71 -18.45 11.86 -6.49
N LYS A 72 -19.28 12.37 -5.56
CA LYS A 72 -19.92 13.70 -5.69
C LYS A 72 -18.88 14.82 -5.74
N ASN A 73 -17.82 14.69 -4.95
CA ASN A 73 -16.76 15.69 -4.84
C ASN A 73 -15.65 15.50 -5.89
N ARG A 74 -15.71 14.44 -6.70
CA ARG A 74 -14.67 14.07 -7.68
C ARG A 74 -13.29 14.02 -7.03
N PHE A 75 -13.19 13.26 -5.93
CA PHE A 75 -11.95 13.20 -5.15
C PHE A 75 -10.74 12.84 -6.03
N ILE A 76 -9.71 13.68 -5.93
CA ILE A 76 -8.39 13.47 -6.52
C ILE A 76 -7.34 13.73 -5.45
N LEU A 77 -6.19 13.06 -5.56
CA LEU A 77 -5.05 13.38 -4.72
C LEU A 77 -4.51 14.77 -5.12
N PRO A 78 -4.22 15.67 -4.17
CA PRO A 78 -3.56 16.94 -4.47
C PRO A 78 -2.24 16.73 -5.22
N SER A 79 -1.92 17.59 -6.18
CA SER A 79 -0.77 17.43 -7.10
C SER A 79 0.61 17.48 -6.44
N ASN A 80 0.68 17.90 -5.18
CA ASN A 80 1.91 17.92 -4.40
C ASN A 80 2.09 16.64 -3.55
N LEU A 81 1.23 15.63 -3.71
CA LEU A 81 1.24 14.38 -2.97
C LEU A 81 1.26 13.19 -3.93
N SER A 82 1.99 12.13 -3.55
CA SER A 82 2.08 10.86 -4.27
C SER A 82 1.92 9.68 -3.31
N LEU A 83 1.68 8.48 -3.84
CA LEU A 83 1.69 7.24 -3.06
C LEU A 83 3.13 6.74 -2.92
N LYS A 84 3.90 7.34 -2.00
CA LYS A 84 5.37 7.21 -1.93
C LYS A 84 5.93 5.79 -1.79
N ASN A 85 5.14 4.83 -1.31
CA ASN A 85 5.56 3.43 -1.28
C ASN A 85 5.73 2.83 -2.71
N PHE A 86 5.10 3.43 -3.73
CA PHE A 86 5.14 2.96 -5.11
C PHE A 86 6.15 3.71 -6.00
N ASP A 87 6.55 4.93 -5.61
CA ASP A 87 7.43 5.80 -6.42
C ASP A 87 8.78 5.14 -6.81
N VAL A 88 9.29 4.27 -5.94
CA VAL A 88 10.61 3.60 -6.09
C VAL A 88 10.48 2.17 -6.63
N LEU A 89 9.26 1.73 -6.96
CA LEU A 89 9.04 0.40 -7.51
C LEU A 89 9.18 0.45 -9.03
N ASP A 90 9.81 -0.58 -9.59
CA ASP A 90 9.98 -0.73 -11.03
C ASP A 90 8.66 -1.24 -11.64
N LEU A 91 7.70 -0.33 -11.74
CA LEU A 91 6.38 -0.60 -12.28
C LEU A 91 6.47 -0.41 -13.79
N GLU A 92 6.71 -1.50 -14.52
CA GLU A 92 6.91 -1.53 -15.99
C GLU A 92 5.79 -0.81 -16.79
N THR A 93 4.62 -0.58 -16.19
CA THR A 93 3.41 -0.05 -16.85
C THR A 93 2.85 1.26 -16.26
N MET A 94 3.59 2.02 -15.46
CA MET A 94 3.06 3.28 -14.92
C MET A 94 3.42 4.50 -15.74
N ASP A 95 2.38 5.17 -16.26
CA ASP A 95 2.46 6.58 -16.60
C ASP A 95 2.60 7.40 -15.30
N ARG A 96 3.84 7.77 -14.99
CA ARG A 96 4.21 8.53 -13.79
C ARG A 96 3.84 10.01 -13.87
N THR A 97 3.22 10.47 -14.96
CA THR A 97 3.04 11.91 -15.23
C THR A 97 1.73 12.49 -14.70
N ASN A 98 0.82 11.66 -14.14
CA ASN A 98 -0.51 12.11 -13.72
C ASN A 98 -0.95 11.46 -12.39
N ASP A 99 -1.04 12.23 -11.29
CA ASP A 99 -1.32 11.74 -9.92
C ASP A 99 -2.69 11.08 -9.76
N SER A 100 -3.67 11.52 -10.57
CA SER A 100 -4.97 10.85 -10.70
C SER A 100 -4.83 9.43 -11.28
N GLY A 101 -3.83 9.23 -12.14
CA GLY A 101 -3.43 7.97 -12.74
C GLY A 101 -2.81 7.02 -11.72
N LEU A 102 -1.92 7.49 -10.84
CA LEU A 102 -1.30 6.64 -9.81
C LEU A 102 -2.33 6.05 -8.85
N THR A 103 -3.25 6.88 -8.33
CA THR A 103 -4.28 6.41 -7.39
C THR A 103 -5.25 5.43 -8.08
N SER A 104 -5.70 5.75 -9.29
CA SER A 104 -6.59 4.89 -10.07
C SER A 104 -5.92 3.59 -10.50
N TYR A 105 -4.63 3.65 -10.83
CA TYR A 105 -3.82 2.49 -11.17
C TYR A 105 -3.66 1.56 -9.98
N VAL A 106 -3.20 2.07 -8.84
CA VAL A 106 -2.99 1.26 -7.63
C VAL A 106 -4.32 0.64 -7.16
N ALA A 107 -5.43 1.37 -7.26
CA ALA A 107 -6.77 0.84 -7.05
C ALA A 107 -7.12 -0.32 -8.03
N GLY A 108 -6.78 -0.17 -9.30
CA GLY A 108 -6.97 -1.18 -10.35
C GLY A 108 -6.07 -2.41 -10.21
N GLN A 109 -4.98 -2.30 -9.44
CA GLN A 109 -4.05 -3.38 -9.17
C GLN A 109 -4.46 -4.28 -7.99
N ILE A 110 -5.47 -3.93 -7.19
CA ILE A 110 -5.93 -4.83 -6.13
C ILE A 110 -6.43 -6.15 -6.73
N ASP A 111 -5.91 -7.27 -6.23
CA ASP A 111 -6.25 -8.59 -6.73
C ASP A 111 -7.58 -9.10 -6.15
N ARG A 112 -8.59 -9.15 -7.01
CA ARG A 112 -9.94 -9.65 -6.70
C ARG A 112 -10.03 -11.15 -6.56
N SER A 113 -9.03 -11.90 -7.03
CA SER A 113 -9.00 -13.37 -7.02
C SER A 113 -8.38 -13.95 -5.75
N LEU A 114 -7.96 -13.10 -4.80
CA LEU A 114 -7.37 -13.53 -3.55
C LEU A 114 -8.31 -14.48 -2.81
N SER A 115 -7.77 -15.63 -2.40
CA SER A 115 -8.49 -16.66 -1.67
C SER A 115 -7.55 -17.33 -0.66
N TRP A 116 -8.15 -17.98 0.34
CA TRP A 116 -7.42 -18.88 1.23
C TRP A 116 -7.07 -20.15 0.45
N LYS A 117 -5.92 -20.15 -0.23
CA LYS A 117 -5.39 -21.40 -0.79
C LYS A 117 -4.95 -22.28 0.39
N VAL A 118 -5.63 -23.40 0.57
CA VAL A 118 -5.14 -24.50 1.42
C VAL A 118 -4.04 -25.18 0.62
N GLY A 119 -2.80 -25.14 1.11
CA GLY A 119 -1.63 -25.66 0.39
C GLY A 119 -1.80 -27.12 -0.02
N SER A 120 -1.42 -27.42 -1.27
CA SER A 120 -1.10 -28.76 -1.73
C SER A 120 0.35 -29.16 -1.45
N ASP A 121 1.10 -28.36 -0.70
CA ASP A 121 2.50 -28.64 -0.38
C ASP A 121 2.59 -29.22 1.04
N ARG A 122 2.59 -30.55 1.10
CA ARG A 122 3.43 -31.32 2.03
C ARG A 122 4.74 -31.65 1.34
#